data_AF-V5L705-F1
#
_entry.id   AF-V5L705-F1
#
_cell.length_a   1.000
_cell.length_b   1.000
_cell.length_c   1.000
_cell.angle_alpha   90.00
_cell.angle_beta   90.00
_cell.angle_gamma   90.00
#
_symmetry.space_group_name_H-M   'P 1'
#
loop_
_entity.id
_entity.type
_entity.pdbx_description
1 polymer ?
#
loop_
_entity_poly.entity_id
_entity_poly.type
_entity_poly.pdbx_seq_one_letter_code
_entity_poly.pdbx_strand_id
1 'polypeptide(L)'
;QWFVKITDYADELLNDLDTLEDWPEQDKTMQRNWIGRSEGVEITFDVADSEEKVTVYTTRPDTFLGATYVAVAAGHPLALQASMGNPVLADFIAECRNTKVAEAEMATMEKKGMATGLFAIHPLTGDKVPVWVANFVLMEYGTGAVMAVPAHDQRDWEFATKYDLPITPVVLNQDGSEPDVSAAAMTEKGTLFNSGEFSGLSHEAGFNAIADAL
;
A
#
# COMPACT_ATOMS: atom_id res chain seq x y z
N GLN A 1 21.00 19.04 -4.46
CA GLN A 1 21.92 18.11 -3.77
C GLN A 1 22.41 17.10 -4.81
N TRP A 2 23.59 16.53 -4.63
CA TRP A 2 24.08 15.44 -5.49
C TRP A 2 23.75 14.10 -4.85
N PHE A 3 23.24 13.15 -5.64
CA PHE A 3 22.90 11.80 -5.18
C PHE A 3 23.76 10.77 -5.93
N VAL A 4 24.22 9.74 -5.22
CA VAL A 4 24.87 8.57 -5.82
C VAL A 4 23.80 7.51 -6.05
N LYS A 5 23.75 6.92 -7.25
CA LYS A 5 22.82 5.84 -7.59
C LYS A 5 23.23 4.50 -6.95
N ILE A 6 23.25 4.44 -5.62
CA ILE A 6 23.53 3.21 -4.88
C ILE A 6 22.48 2.12 -5.18
N THR A 7 21.27 2.52 -5.59
CA THR A 7 20.19 1.62 -6.02
C THR A 7 20.55 0.75 -7.22
N ASP A 8 21.45 1.19 -8.10
CA ASP A 8 21.93 0.38 -9.24
C ASP A 8 22.72 -0.86 -8.75
N TYR A 9 23.17 -0.85 -7.50
CA TYR A 9 23.90 -1.94 -6.84
C TYR A 9 23.08 -2.63 -5.75
N ALA A 10 21.78 -2.33 -5.61
CA ALA A 10 20.97 -2.86 -4.50
C ALA A 10 20.90 -4.40 -4.50
N ASP A 11 20.75 -5.03 -5.67
CA ASP A 11 20.74 -6.49 -5.80
C ASP A 11 22.11 -7.11 -5.49
N GLU A 12 23.20 -6.50 -5.97
CA GLU A 12 24.57 -6.95 -5.68
C GLU A 12 24.84 -6.85 -4.17
N LEU A 13 24.55 -5.70 -3.56
CA LEU A 13 24.72 -5.49 -2.13
C LEU A 13 23.90 -6.47 -1.29
N LEU A 14 22.69 -6.84 -1.73
CA LEU A 14 21.84 -7.78 -1.01
C LEU A 14 22.33 -9.22 -1.14
N ASN A 15 22.63 -9.66 -2.37
CA ASN A 15 23.07 -11.02 -2.65
C ASN A 15 24.44 -11.31 -2.01
N ASP A 16 25.33 -10.32 -2.01
CA ASP A 16 26.68 -10.47 -1.47
C ASP A 16 26.69 -10.63 0.06
N LEU A 17 25.63 -10.25 0.78
CA LEU A 17 25.52 -10.51 2.23
C LEU A 17 25.60 -12.00 2.56
N ASP A 18 25.12 -12.87 1.65
CA ASP A 18 25.16 -14.32 1.82
C ASP A 18 26.58 -14.88 1.68
N THR A 19 27.48 -14.14 1.04
CA THR A 19 28.90 -14.51 0.89
C THR A 19 29.74 -14.15 2.13
N LEU A 20 29.23 -13.28 3.00
CA LEU A 20 29.95 -12.79 4.18
C LEU A 20 29.82 -13.75 5.37
N GLU A 21 30.45 -14.93 5.30
CA GLU A 21 30.34 -15.97 6.33
C GLU A 21 30.74 -15.48 7.74
N ASP A 22 31.76 -14.62 7.84
CA ASP A 22 32.30 -14.10 9.11
C ASP A 22 31.51 -12.91 9.69
N TRP A 23 30.49 -12.41 8.98
CA TRP A 23 29.69 -11.29 9.47
C TRP A 23 28.65 -11.72 10.50
N PRO A 24 28.38 -10.90 11.54
CA PRO A 24 27.29 -11.15 12.47
C PRO A 24 25.94 -11.18 11.75
N GLU A 25 25.12 -12.21 12.02
CA GLU A 25 23.79 -12.33 11.41
C GLU A 25 22.86 -11.15 11.71
N GLN A 26 23.04 -10.50 12.87
CA GLN A 26 22.29 -9.30 13.21
C GLN A 26 22.60 -8.14 12.25
N ASP A 27 23.86 -7.98 11.86
CA ASP A 27 24.27 -6.91 10.94
C ASP A 27 23.81 -7.21 9.51
N LYS A 28 23.90 -8.47 9.06
CA LYS A 28 23.34 -8.89 7.77
C LYS A 28 21.82 -8.65 7.74
N THR A 29 21.12 -9.03 8.80
CA THR A 29 19.66 -8.82 8.92
C THR A 29 19.31 -7.33 8.86
N MET A 30 20.07 -6.48 9.54
CA MET A 30 19.90 -5.03 9.49
C MET A 30 20.08 -4.48 8.06
N GLN A 31 21.11 -4.96 7.34
CA GLN A 31 21.35 -4.57 5.95
C GLN A 31 20.26 -5.08 5.01
N ARG A 32 19.82 -6.34 5.14
CA ARG A 32 18.70 -6.89 4.34
C ARG A 32 17.43 -6.06 4.54
N ASN A 33 17.11 -5.73 5.80
CA ASN A 33 15.96 -4.89 6.14
C ASN A 33 16.11 -3.45 5.61
N TRP A 34 17.32 -2.90 5.63
CA TRP A 34 17.61 -1.55 5.12
C TRP A 34 17.51 -1.46 3.60
N ILE A 35 18.06 -2.45 2.88
CA ILE A 35 17.94 -2.54 1.42
C ILE A 35 16.48 -2.79 1.03
N GLY A 36 15.79 -3.66 1.77
CA GLY A 36 14.34 -3.81 1.68
C GLY A 36 13.83 -4.25 0.30
N ARG A 37 14.58 -5.14 -0.38
CA ARG A 37 14.15 -5.66 -1.69
C ARG A 37 12.78 -6.34 -1.55
N SER A 38 11.86 -5.93 -2.41
CA SER A 38 10.55 -6.54 -2.52
C SER A 38 10.17 -6.67 -3.99
N GLU A 39 9.51 -7.78 -4.31
CA GLU A 39 8.89 -7.99 -5.62
C GLU A 39 7.40 -7.68 -5.48
N GLY A 40 6.85 -6.99 -6.47
CA GLY A 40 5.51 -6.45 -6.42
C GLY A 40 4.99 -6.09 -7.79
N VAL A 41 3.79 -5.53 -7.82
CA VAL A 41 3.06 -5.20 -9.04
C VAL A 41 2.65 -3.74 -8.97
N GLU A 42 2.85 -3.03 -10.09
CA GLU A 42 2.21 -1.73 -10.30
C GLU A 42 0.81 -1.93 -10.86
N ILE A 43 -0.19 -1.34 -10.22
CA ILE A 43 -1.59 -1.49 -10.58
C ILE A 43 -2.16 -0.12 -10.90
N THR A 44 -2.76 0.02 -12.07
CA THR A 44 -3.34 1.29 -12.52
C THR A 44 -4.86 1.25 -12.43
N PHE A 45 -5.42 2.19 -11.69
CA PHE A 45 -6.86 2.41 -11.58
C PHE A 45 -7.25 3.61 -12.43
N ASP A 46 -8.39 3.50 -13.13
CA ASP A 46 -9.05 4.66 -13.72
C ASP A 46 -9.77 5.48 -12.64
N VAL A 47 -9.70 6.81 -12.73
CA VAL A 47 -10.46 7.68 -11.83
C VAL A 47 -11.83 7.92 -12.45
N ALA A 48 -12.88 7.54 -11.74
CA ALA A 48 -14.25 7.63 -12.19
C ALA A 48 -14.60 9.05 -12.66
N ASP A 49 -15.36 9.14 -13.74
CA ASP A 49 -15.87 10.40 -14.30
C ASP A 49 -14.74 11.36 -14.76
N SER A 50 -13.55 10.83 -15.09
CA SER A 50 -12.40 11.58 -15.62
C SER A 50 -11.51 10.72 -16.55
N GLU A 51 -10.53 11.33 -17.22
CA GLU A 51 -9.46 10.62 -17.96
C GLU A 51 -8.21 10.36 -17.10
N GLU A 52 -8.23 10.79 -15.84
CA GLU A 52 -7.10 10.62 -14.92
C GLU A 52 -6.96 9.18 -14.45
N LYS A 53 -5.74 8.81 -14.07
CA LYS A 53 -5.39 7.49 -13.54
C LYS A 53 -4.60 7.63 -12.24
N VAL A 54 -4.68 6.62 -11.40
CA VAL A 54 -3.81 6.46 -10.23
C VAL A 54 -3.12 5.11 -10.31
N THR A 55 -1.79 5.13 -10.37
CA THR A 55 -0.98 3.92 -10.29
C THR A 55 -0.49 3.75 -8.86
N VAL A 56 -0.60 2.55 -8.33
CA VAL A 56 -0.11 2.16 -7.00
C VAL A 56 0.91 1.04 -7.15
N TYR A 57 1.78 0.88 -6.16
CA TYR A 57 2.65 -0.29 -6.07
C TYR A 57 2.27 -1.14 -4.85
N THR A 58 2.23 -2.46 -5.01
CA THR A 58 1.97 -3.40 -3.91
C THR A 58 2.88 -4.61 -3.98
N THR A 59 3.33 -5.09 -2.82
CA THR A 59 4.02 -6.38 -2.65
C THR A 59 3.07 -7.51 -2.26
N ARG A 60 1.76 -7.18 -2.14
CA ARG A 60 0.67 -8.09 -1.81
C ARG A 60 -0.45 -8.03 -2.86
N PRO A 61 -0.16 -8.28 -4.15
CA PRO A 61 -1.22 -8.38 -5.16
C PRO A 61 -2.19 -9.53 -4.86
N ASP A 62 -1.76 -10.54 -4.09
CA ASP A 62 -2.61 -11.64 -3.62
C ASP A 62 -3.85 -11.16 -2.83
N THR A 63 -3.77 -9.98 -2.18
CA THR A 63 -4.86 -9.43 -1.38
C THR A 63 -5.69 -8.37 -2.13
N PHE A 64 -5.46 -8.20 -3.43
CA PHE A 64 -5.97 -7.06 -4.19
C PHE A 64 -7.49 -6.90 -4.15
N LEU A 65 -8.23 -8.01 -4.18
CA LEU A 65 -9.70 -8.01 -4.12
C LEU A 65 -10.25 -7.50 -2.77
N GLY A 66 -9.40 -7.39 -1.75
CA GLY A 66 -9.72 -6.77 -0.46
C GLY A 66 -9.45 -5.27 -0.43
N ALA A 67 -9.04 -4.65 -1.54
CA ALA A 67 -8.77 -3.22 -1.59
C ALA A 67 -10.06 -2.41 -1.50
N THR A 68 -10.21 -1.63 -0.43
CA THR A 68 -11.46 -0.88 -0.15
C THR A 68 -11.33 0.63 -0.31
N TYR A 69 -10.10 1.15 -0.43
CA TYR A 69 -9.83 2.55 -0.78
C TYR A 69 -8.42 2.69 -1.38
N VAL A 70 -8.16 3.84 -1.99
CA VAL A 70 -6.82 4.24 -2.45
C VAL A 70 -6.38 5.46 -1.65
N ALA A 71 -5.15 5.43 -1.12
CA ALA A 71 -4.56 6.56 -0.43
C ALA A 71 -3.46 7.20 -1.28
N VAL A 72 -3.51 8.53 -1.44
CA VAL A 72 -2.52 9.33 -2.16
C VAL A 72 -1.82 10.29 -1.23
N ALA A 73 -0.57 10.61 -1.52
CA ALA A 73 0.16 11.63 -0.79
C ALA A 73 -0.43 13.02 -1.00
N ALA A 74 -0.23 13.93 -0.04
CA ALA A 74 -0.67 15.33 -0.14
C ALA A 74 -0.05 16.09 -1.34
N GLY A 75 1.06 15.61 -1.87
CA GLY A 75 1.70 16.15 -3.08
C GLY A 75 1.11 15.64 -4.41
N HIS A 76 0.24 14.63 -4.37
CA HIS A 76 -0.19 13.90 -5.57
C HIS A 76 -1.09 14.78 -6.48
N PRO A 77 -0.97 14.71 -7.82
CA PRO A 77 -1.78 15.51 -8.74
C PRO A 77 -3.29 15.43 -8.46
N LEU A 78 -3.81 14.22 -8.21
CA LEU A 78 -5.23 14.03 -7.85
C LEU A 78 -5.65 14.75 -6.56
N ALA A 79 -4.77 14.79 -5.54
CA ALA A 79 -5.06 15.51 -4.30
C ALA A 79 -5.18 17.02 -4.58
N LEU A 80 -4.28 17.55 -5.42
CA LEU A 80 -4.28 18.97 -5.79
C LEU A 80 -5.51 19.33 -6.62
N GLN A 81 -5.86 18.50 -7.60
CA GLN A 81 -7.08 18.68 -8.38
C GLN A 81 -8.32 18.66 -7.49
N ALA A 82 -8.44 17.67 -6.60
CA ALA A 82 -9.57 17.57 -5.67
C ALA A 82 -9.68 18.78 -4.73
N SER A 83 -8.55 19.42 -4.38
CA SER A 83 -8.53 20.59 -3.50
C SER A 83 -8.96 21.90 -4.16
N MET A 84 -8.98 22.02 -5.50
CA MET A 84 -9.26 23.28 -6.20
C MET A 84 -10.63 23.89 -5.86
N GLY A 85 -11.60 23.09 -5.41
CA GLY A 85 -12.92 23.52 -4.95
C GLY A 85 -13.20 23.20 -3.48
N ASN A 86 -12.22 22.73 -2.71
CA ASN A 86 -12.39 22.27 -1.34
C ASN A 86 -11.32 22.91 -0.42
N PRO A 87 -11.63 24.07 0.21
CA PRO A 87 -10.69 24.77 1.07
C PRO A 87 -10.20 23.92 2.24
N VAL A 88 -11.07 23.07 2.80
CA VAL A 88 -10.73 22.19 3.92
C VAL A 88 -9.69 21.15 3.52
N LEU A 89 -9.81 20.60 2.29
CA LEU A 89 -8.81 19.69 1.74
C LEU A 89 -7.50 20.40 1.38
N ALA A 90 -7.59 21.63 0.86
CA ALA A 90 -6.40 22.44 0.57
C ALA A 90 -5.59 22.73 1.85
N ASP A 91 -6.28 23.08 2.95
CA ASP A 91 -5.66 23.31 4.26
C ASP A 91 -5.01 22.03 4.81
N PHE A 92 -5.69 20.89 4.69
CA PHE A 92 -5.14 19.59 5.10
C PHE A 92 -3.89 19.21 4.30
N ILE A 93 -3.89 19.44 2.98
CA ILE A 93 -2.71 19.23 2.12
C ILE A 93 -1.55 20.12 2.56
N ALA A 94 -1.82 21.38 2.91
CA ALA A 94 -0.81 22.31 3.41
C ALA A 94 -0.24 21.88 4.78
N GLU A 95 -1.09 21.38 5.70
CA GLU A 95 -0.66 20.81 6.99
C GLU A 95 0.29 19.62 6.76
N CYS A 96 -0.09 18.67 5.91
CA CYS A 96 0.71 17.49 5.62
C CYS A 96 2.10 17.86 5.05
N ARG A 97 2.16 18.82 4.13
CA ARG A 97 3.44 19.28 3.51
C ARG A 97 4.37 19.98 4.50
N ASN A 98 3.83 20.61 5.53
CA ASN A 98 4.62 21.29 6.56
C ASN A 98 5.09 20.35 7.67
N THR A 99 4.56 19.14 7.71
CA THR A 99 4.94 18.13 8.71
C THR A 99 6.20 17.43 8.24
N LYS A 100 7.36 17.92 8.68
CA LYS A 100 8.66 17.25 8.44
C LYS A 100 8.84 16.16 9.48
N VAL A 101 8.47 14.95 9.13
CA VAL A 101 8.62 13.79 10.00
C VAL A 101 9.77 12.96 9.47
N ALA A 102 10.70 12.57 10.34
CA ALA A 102 11.69 11.57 9.96
C ALA A 102 10.98 10.24 9.69
N GLU A 103 11.45 9.44 8.74
CA GLU A 103 10.81 8.16 8.37
C GLU A 103 10.55 7.25 9.58
N ALA A 104 11.48 7.22 10.54
CA ALA A 104 11.34 6.47 11.80
C ALA A 104 10.19 6.96 12.70
N GLU A 105 9.85 8.25 12.66
CA GLU A 105 8.76 8.84 13.44
C GLU A 105 7.39 8.63 12.76
N MET A 106 7.37 8.34 11.46
CA MET A 106 6.13 8.14 10.70
C MET A 106 5.35 6.91 11.16
N ALA A 107 6.04 5.84 11.57
CA ALA A 107 5.39 4.62 12.05
C ALA A 107 4.58 4.85 13.33
N THR A 108 4.98 5.82 14.15
CA THR A 108 4.32 6.18 15.43
C THR A 108 3.39 7.39 15.31
N MET A 109 3.41 8.08 14.17
CA MET A 109 2.60 9.26 13.95
C MET A 109 1.11 8.90 13.88
N GLU A 110 0.28 9.79 14.40
CA GLU A 110 -1.17 9.67 14.21
C GLU A 110 -1.51 9.70 12.71
N LYS A 111 -2.14 8.63 12.22
CA LYS A 111 -2.61 8.54 10.85
C LYS A 111 -3.79 9.48 10.66
N LYS A 112 -3.62 10.47 9.80
CA LYS A 112 -4.65 11.44 9.43
C LYS A 112 -4.90 11.36 7.94
N GLY A 113 -6.15 11.52 7.55
CA GLY A 113 -6.53 11.61 6.15
C GLY A 113 -7.85 12.31 5.93
N MET A 114 -8.12 12.61 4.67
CA MET A 114 -9.33 13.28 4.21
C MET A 114 -9.79 12.70 2.88
N ALA A 115 -11.09 12.44 2.76
CA ALA A 115 -11.68 12.01 1.50
C ALA A 115 -11.56 13.11 0.45
N THR A 116 -11.13 12.73 -0.76
CA THR A 116 -11.02 13.67 -1.89
C THR A 116 -12.37 13.95 -2.56
N GLY A 117 -13.34 13.03 -2.38
CA GLY A 117 -14.58 12.98 -3.17
C GLY A 117 -14.40 12.30 -4.53
N LEU A 118 -13.17 11.96 -4.92
CA LEU A 118 -12.88 11.16 -6.11
C LEU A 118 -13.01 9.67 -5.78
N PHE A 119 -13.29 8.89 -6.82
CA PHE A 119 -13.35 7.43 -6.74
C PHE A 119 -12.46 6.84 -7.83
N ALA A 120 -11.68 5.82 -7.47
CA ALA A 120 -10.97 4.98 -8.42
C ALA A 120 -11.83 3.76 -8.76
N ILE A 121 -11.68 3.22 -9.97
CA ILE A 121 -12.39 2.03 -10.43
C ILE A 121 -11.46 0.83 -10.24
N HIS A 122 -11.88 -0.11 -9.40
CA HIS A 122 -11.13 -1.35 -9.17
C HIS A 122 -11.07 -2.16 -10.48
N PRO A 123 -9.89 -2.44 -11.06
CA PRO A 123 -9.78 -3.00 -12.41
C PRO A 123 -10.35 -4.41 -12.55
N LEU A 124 -10.31 -5.24 -11.49
CA LEU A 124 -10.89 -6.58 -11.52
C LEU A 124 -12.39 -6.66 -11.16
N THR A 125 -12.88 -5.89 -10.17
CA THR A 125 -14.30 -5.97 -9.75
C THR A 125 -15.19 -4.95 -10.46
N GLY A 126 -14.62 -3.85 -10.96
CA GLY A 126 -15.35 -2.69 -11.49
C GLY A 126 -15.94 -1.77 -10.41
N ASP A 127 -15.73 -2.07 -9.13
CA ASP A 127 -16.29 -1.28 -8.03
C ASP A 127 -15.60 0.08 -7.90
N LYS A 128 -16.36 1.08 -7.44
CA LYS A 128 -15.81 2.39 -7.07
C LYS A 128 -15.23 2.34 -5.66
N VAL A 129 -13.92 2.56 -5.55
CA VAL A 129 -13.22 2.70 -4.26
C VAL A 129 -12.86 4.17 -4.02
N PRO A 130 -13.13 4.74 -2.82
CA PRO A 130 -12.87 6.14 -2.55
C PRO A 130 -11.36 6.44 -2.55
N VAL A 131 -10.99 7.61 -3.05
CA VAL A 131 -9.60 8.12 -3.00
C VAL A 131 -9.46 9.07 -1.81
N TRP A 132 -8.46 8.83 -0.98
CA TRP A 132 -8.16 9.59 0.23
C TRP A 132 -6.78 10.25 0.14
N VAL A 133 -6.63 11.46 0.67
CA VAL A 133 -5.31 12.01 0.99
C VAL A 133 -4.92 11.51 2.37
N ALA A 134 -3.73 10.94 2.52
CA ALA A 134 -3.23 10.43 3.79
C ALA A 134 -1.82 10.96 4.11
N ASN A 135 -1.57 11.27 5.38
CA ASN A 135 -0.29 11.85 5.83
C ASN A 135 0.86 10.84 5.93
N PHE A 136 0.58 9.54 5.81
CA PHE A 136 1.59 8.47 5.85
C PHE A 136 1.99 7.96 4.45
N VAL A 137 1.39 8.50 3.38
CA VAL A 137 1.79 8.22 2.01
C VAL A 137 2.74 9.32 1.54
N LEU A 138 3.94 8.94 1.12
CA LEU A 138 4.99 9.87 0.69
C LEU A 138 5.08 9.92 -0.83
N MET A 139 5.27 11.12 -1.40
CA MET A 139 5.45 11.27 -2.85
C MET A 139 6.76 10.67 -3.36
N GLU A 140 7.77 10.62 -2.50
CA GLU A 140 9.11 10.12 -2.81
C GLU A 140 9.19 8.59 -2.84
N TYR A 141 8.17 7.89 -2.33
CA TYR A 141 8.12 6.43 -2.27
C TYR A 141 7.11 5.87 -3.28
N GLY A 142 7.61 5.05 -4.20
CA GLY A 142 6.81 4.46 -5.27
C GLY A 142 6.20 5.52 -6.18
N THR A 143 4.89 5.44 -6.39
CA THR A 143 4.12 6.35 -7.25
C THR A 143 3.48 7.51 -6.49
N GLY A 144 3.70 7.60 -5.17
CA GLY A 144 2.97 8.53 -4.30
C GLY A 144 1.51 8.14 -4.04
N ALA A 145 1.14 6.89 -4.33
CA ALA A 145 -0.17 6.32 -4.08
C ALA A 145 -0.07 4.84 -3.69
N VAL A 146 -0.97 4.39 -2.81
CA VAL A 146 -1.09 2.99 -2.35
C VAL A 146 -2.55 2.55 -2.41
N MET A 147 -2.78 1.30 -2.80
CA MET A 147 -4.06 0.64 -2.51
C MET A 147 -4.08 0.26 -1.04
N ALA A 148 -5.22 0.39 -0.40
CA ALA A 148 -5.35 0.00 0.99
C ALA A 148 -6.20 -1.27 1.13
N VAL A 149 -5.66 -2.25 1.85
CA VAL A 149 -6.29 -3.55 2.10
C VAL A 149 -6.41 -3.76 3.61
N PRO A 150 -7.42 -3.15 4.26
CA PRO A 150 -7.48 -3.06 5.72
C PRO A 150 -7.52 -4.40 6.45
N ALA A 151 -8.03 -5.47 5.82
CA ALA A 151 -8.04 -6.77 6.47
C ALA A 151 -6.64 -7.39 6.59
N HIS A 152 -5.66 -6.92 5.80
CA HIS A 152 -4.35 -7.57 5.63
C HIS A 152 -3.13 -6.64 5.73
N ASP A 153 -3.33 -5.34 5.90
CA ASP A 153 -2.28 -4.37 6.29
C ASP A 153 -2.71 -3.63 7.55
N GLN A 154 -1.90 -3.72 8.61
CA GLN A 154 -2.22 -3.12 9.91
C GLN A 154 -2.35 -1.60 9.85
N ARG A 155 -1.62 -0.94 8.94
CA ARG A 155 -1.70 0.51 8.80
C ARG A 155 -2.99 0.93 8.16
N ASP A 156 -3.41 0.18 7.15
CA ASP A 156 -4.68 0.37 6.46
C ASP A 156 -5.85 0.06 7.39
N TRP A 157 -5.73 -0.96 8.25
CA TRP A 157 -6.71 -1.31 9.27
C TRP A 157 -6.96 -0.19 10.27
N GLU A 158 -5.89 0.38 10.83
CA GLU A 158 -6.00 1.49 11.80
C GLU A 158 -6.66 2.71 11.17
N PHE A 159 -6.31 3.02 9.92
CA PHE A 159 -6.93 4.11 9.18
C PHE A 159 -8.40 3.82 8.88
N ALA A 160 -8.71 2.63 8.35
CA ALA A 160 -10.08 2.24 8.03
C ALA A 160 -10.98 2.23 9.26
N THR A 161 -10.49 1.69 10.38
CA THR A 161 -11.20 1.68 11.67
C THR A 161 -11.47 3.09 12.17
N LYS A 162 -10.49 3.99 12.06
CA LYS A 162 -10.65 5.40 12.47
C LYS A 162 -11.67 6.15 11.63
N TYR A 163 -11.76 5.85 10.34
CA TYR A 163 -12.59 6.57 9.38
C TYR A 163 -13.84 5.81 8.92
N ASP A 164 -14.18 4.69 9.59
CA ASP A 164 -15.32 3.83 9.28
C ASP A 164 -15.35 3.38 7.80
N LEU A 165 -14.18 3.03 7.27
CA LEU A 165 -14.03 2.50 5.91
C LEU A 165 -14.23 0.98 5.89
N PRO A 166 -14.69 0.41 4.77
CA PRO A 166 -14.91 -1.03 4.67
C PRO A 166 -13.63 -1.84 4.92
N ILE A 167 -13.78 -2.95 5.62
CA ILE A 167 -12.71 -3.92 5.90
C ILE A 167 -13.18 -5.27 5.35
N THR A 168 -12.54 -5.74 4.28
CA THR A 168 -12.94 -6.96 3.56
C THR A 168 -11.84 -8.03 3.64
N PRO A 169 -12.03 -9.09 4.44
CA PRO A 169 -11.13 -10.24 4.46
C PRO A 169 -11.13 -11.03 3.14
N VAL A 170 -9.92 -11.31 2.63
CA VAL A 170 -9.68 -12.07 1.39
C VAL A 170 -8.60 -13.15 1.53
N VAL A 171 -7.96 -13.29 2.68
CA VAL A 171 -7.01 -14.37 2.98
C VAL A 171 -7.46 -15.15 4.22
N LEU A 172 -7.52 -16.47 4.12
CA LEU A 172 -7.86 -17.37 5.23
C LEU A 172 -6.72 -17.49 6.24
N ASN A 173 -7.05 -17.85 7.47
CA ASN A 173 -6.09 -18.31 8.46
C ASN A 173 -5.37 -19.60 8.00
N GLN A 174 -4.25 -19.94 8.64
CA GLN A 174 -3.48 -21.15 8.32
C GLN A 174 -4.28 -22.45 8.52
N ASP A 175 -5.29 -22.44 9.39
CA ASP A 175 -6.19 -23.57 9.61
C ASP A 175 -7.38 -23.62 8.64
N GLY A 176 -7.44 -22.68 7.68
CA GLY A 176 -8.50 -22.56 6.68
C GLY A 176 -9.76 -21.84 7.16
N SER A 177 -9.78 -21.31 8.39
CA SER A 177 -10.90 -20.49 8.89
C SER A 177 -10.85 -19.05 8.38
N GLU A 178 -11.99 -18.36 8.38
CA GLU A 178 -12.04 -16.92 8.10
C GLU A 178 -11.38 -16.14 9.26
N PRO A 179 -10.55 -15.13 8.97
CA PRO A 179 -9.88 -14.34 10.01
C PRO A 179 -10.86 -13.41 10.73
N ASP A 180 -10.68 -13.27 12.04
CA ASP A 180 -11.32 -12.22 12.83
C ASP A 180 -10.47 -10.94 12.75
N VAL A 181 -10.95 -9.95 12.00
CA VAL A 181 -10.31 -8.65 11.82
C VAL A 181 -10.96 -7.54 12.66
N SER A 182 -11.75 -7.90 13.67
CA SER A 182 -12.42 -6.92 14.54
C SER A 182 -11.45 -6.13 15.42
N ALA A 183 -10.26 -6.67 15.69
CA ALA A 183 -9.27 -6.09 16.60
C ALA A 183 -7.95 -5.66 15.91
N ALA A 184 -7.59 -6.27 14.77
CA ALA A 184 -6.36 -5.99 14.03
C ALA A 184 -6.44 -6.57 12.60
N ALA A 185 -5.51 -6.18 11.72
CA ALA A 185 -5.33 -6.84 10.44
C ALA A 185 -4.74 -8.25 10.61
N MET A 186 -5.13 -9.18 9.74
CA MET A 186 -4.48 -10.48 9.60
C MET A 186 -3.42 -10.38 8.50
N THR A 187 -2.14 -10.30 8.87
CA THR A 187 -1.03 -10.00 7.97
C THR A 187 -0.39 -11.23 7.32
N GLU A 188 -0.64 -12.41 7.88
CA GLU A 188 -0.07 -13.67 7.40
C GLU A 188 -0.48 -13.98 5.96
N LYS A 189 0.40 -14.69 5.24
CA LYS A 189 0.12 -15.17 3.89
C LYS A 189 -0.62 -16.50 3.97
N GLY A 190 -1.66 -16.67 3.16
CA GLY A 190 -2.53 -17.84 3.24
C GLY A 190 -3.28 -18.11 1.93
N THR A 191 -4.30 -18.95 2.04
CA THR A 191 -5.19 -19.28 0.92
C THR A 191 -6.18 -18.15 0.69
N LEU A 192 -6.39 -17.77 -0.57
CA LEU A 192 -7.32 -16.71 -0.93
C LEU A 192 -8.78 -17.17 -0.79
N PHE A 193 -9.64 -16.28 -0.34
CA PHE A 193 -11.09 -16.43 -0.33
C PHE A 193 -11.75 -15.09 -0.64
N ASN A 194 -13.07 -15.06 -0.87
CA ASN A 194 -13.78 -13.84 -1.28
C ASN A 194 -13.13 -13.10 -2.48
N SER A 195 -12.43 -13.84 -3.34
CA SER A 195 -11.57 -13.28 -4.39
C SER A 195 -12.00 -13.72 -5.78
N GLY A 196 -13.29 -13.97 -5.99
CA GLY A 196 -13.84 -14.40 -7.29
C GLY A 196 -13.14 -15.67 -7.81
N GLU A 197 -12.64 -15.61 -9.05
CA GLU A 197 -11.93 -16.71 -9.72
C GLU A 197 -10.60 -17.11 -9.06
N PHE A 198 -10.02 -16.23 -8.23
CA PHE A 198 -8.77 -16.50 -7.51
C PHE A 198 -8.98 -17.22 -6.17
N SER A 199 -10.23 -17.43 -5.75
CA SER A 199 -10.54 -18.11 -4.49
C SER A 199 -10.02 -19.56 -4.49
N GLY A 200 -9.39 -19.97 -3.39
CA GLY A 200 -8.78 -21.29 -3.22
C GLY A 200 -7.31 -21.38 -3.65
N LEU A 201 -6.75 -20.34 -4.28
CA LEU A 201 -5.34 -20.28 -4.61
C LEU A 201 -4.47 -20.04 -3.36
N SER A 202 -3.25 -20.59 -3.36
CA SER A 202 -2.22 -20.22 -2.37
C SER A 202 -1.70 -18.81 -2.63
N HIS A 203 -0.98 -18.22 -1.67
CA HIS A 203 -0.33 -16.92 -1.84
C HIS A 203 0.47 -16.81 -3.14
N GLU A 204 1.36 -17.77 -3.44
CA GLU A 204 2.21 -17.71 -4.65
C GLU A 204 1.39 -17.84 -5.94
N ALA A 205 0.43 -18.75 -5.98
CA ALA A 205 -0.43 -18.93 -7.14
C ALA A 205 -1.36 -17.73 -7.37
N GLY A 206 -1.91 -17.17 -6.29
CA GLY A 206 -2.75 -15.98 -6.30
C GLY A 206 -1.99 -14.72 -6.68
N PHE A 207 -0.76 -14.56 -6.19
CA PHE A 207 0.14 -13.48 -6.61
C PHE A 207 0.31 -13.48 -8.13
N ASN A 208 0.72 -14.61 -8.70
CA ASN A 208 0.96 -14.73 -10.14
C ASN A 208 -0.33 -14.57 -10.94
N ALA A 209 -1.42 -15.23 -10.53
CA ALA A 209 -2.69 -15.17 -11.26
C ALA A 209 -3.29 -13.75 -11.29
N ILE A 210 -3.19 -13.01 -10.18
CA ILE A 210 -3.66 -11.62 -10.13
C ILE A 210 -2.72 -10.72 -10.94
N ALA A 211 -1.40 -10.92 -10.84
CA ALA A 211 -0.44 -10.17 -11.66
C ALA A 211 -0.66 -10.37 -13.16
N ASP A 212 -0.97 -11.59 -13.60
CA ASP A 212 -1.24 -11.92 -15.02
C ASP A 212 -2.58 -11.35 -15.52
N ALA A 213 -3.53 -11.10 -14.61
CA ALA A 213 -4.87 -10.60 -14.94
C ALA A 213 -4.96 -9.06 -15.05
N LEU A 214 -3.94 -8.35 -14.58
CA LEU A 214 -3.85 -6.88 -14.54
C LEU A 214 -3.10 -6.32 -15.77
#